data_AF-A0A4R2JE63-F1
#
_entry.id   AF-A0A4R2JE63-F1
#
_cell.length_a   1.000
_cell.length_b   1.000
_cell.length_c   1.000
_cell.angle_alpha   90.00
_cell.angle_beta   90.00
_cell.angle_gamma   90.00
#
_symmetry.space_group_name_H-M   'P 1'
#
loop_
_entity.id
_entity.type
_entity.pdbx_description
1 polymer ?
#
loop_
_entity_poly.entity_id
_entity_poly.type
_entity_poly.pdbx_seq_one_letter_code
_entity_poly.pdbx_strand_id
1 'polypeptide(L)'
;MRRVIAAMVALAACAVMSVGSPAAASDMLQISVSLNGTSADGNTVTIDPGKPAELTVVATNDSSGVVRVRSVRVTGVALALTFFSYDTTMPFDVPAHSKVTRTLVLDFGDLGGQAIGLLPTTVEVVGGQRDVLASTDTVSDVRGTLWSVYGMFGLALLVLTVLAWLTAFIAMARHRLSPNRWRRALRFLSAGVGTGLVAVITLSVLRLVPPAPAIEIPVVLGAAAIGLLLGYLTPHPAPPPPPSTRDDDPTIAMHTQRFDHTTQEFA
;
A
#
# COMPACT_ATOMS: atom_id res chain seq x y z
N MET A 1 11.29 -11.06 -24.15
CA MET A 1 10.51 -10.04 -23.39
C MET A 1 9.39 -10.63 -22.52
N ARG A 2 8.43 -11.42 -23.05
CA ARG A 2 7.33 -12.03 -22.24
C ARG A 2 7.78 -12.85 -21.03
N ARG A 3 8.91 -13.58 -21.16
CA ARG A 3 9.49 -14.41 -20.07
C ARG A 3 10.16 -13.59 -18.96
N VAL A 4 10.71 -12.42 -19.31
CA VAL A 4 11.34 -11.50 -18.35
C VAL A 4 10.29 -10.76 -17.51
N ILE A 5 9.17 -10.40 -18.13
CA ILE A 5 8.02 -9.78 -17.43
C ILE A 5 7.36 -10.80 -16.48
N ALA A 6 7.20 -12.05 -16.91
CA ALA A 6 6.67 -13.11 -16.05
C ALA A 6 7.60 -13.40 -14.85
N ALA A 7 8.92 -13.38 -15.07
CA ALA A 7 9.89 -13.54 -14.00
C ALA A 7 9.84 -12.37 -13.00
N MET A 8 9.73 -11.12 -13.46
CA MET A 8 9.59 -9.97 -12.55
C MET A 8 8.26 -9.99 -11.76
N VAL A 9 7.16 -10.44 -12.36
CA VAL A 9 5.88 -10.58 -11.65
C VAL A 9 5.95 -11.70 -10.60
N ALA A 10 6.61 -12.81 -10.89
CA ALA A 10 6.81 -13.89 -9.92
C ALA A 10 7.73 -13.48 -8.77
N LEU A 11 8.80 -12.71 -9.06
CA LEU A 11 9.74 -12.22 -8.05
C LEU A 11 9.09 -11.14 -7.17
N ALA A 12 8.25 -10.28 -7.74
CA ALA A 12 7.43 -9.34 -6.98
C ALA A 12 6.40 -10.06 -6.10
N ALA A 13 5.77 -11.13 -6.59
CA ALA A 13 4.83 -11.93 -5.79
C ALA A 13 5.54 -12.67 -4.63
N CYS A 14 6.74 -13.22 -4.84
CA CYS A 14 7.53 -13.83 -3.77
C CYS A 14 8.07 -12.82 -2.75
N ALA A 15 8.38 -11.59 -3.17
CA ALA A 15 8.80 -10.54 -2.26
C ALA A 15 7.67 -10.09 -1.31
N VAL A 16 6.41 -10.09 -1.77
CA VAL A 16 5.24 -9.76 -0.93
C VAL A 16 4.93 -10.88 0.08
N MET A 17 5.34 -12.12 -0.18
CA MET A 17 5.12 -13.24 0.76
C MET A 17 6.25 -13.44 1.78
N SER A 18 7.34 -12.66 1.67
CA SER A 18 8.52 -12.76 2.54
C SER A 18 8.61 -11.61 3.55
N VAL A 19 7.49 -10.94 3.85
CA VAL A 19 7.44 -9.95 4.93
C VAL A 19 7.76 -10.69 6.22
N GLY A 20 8.98 -10.49 6.72
CA GLY A 20 9.43 -11.08 7.98
C GLY A 20 8.42 -10.74 9.08
N SER A 21 7.96 -11.75 9.80
CA SER A 21 7.11 -11.53 10.97
C SER A 21 7.82 -10.58 11.93
N PRO A 22 7.15 -9.54 12.46
CA PRO A 22 7.74 -8.74 13.53
C PRO A 22 8.11 -9.69 14.67
N ALA A 23 9.31 -9.51 15.22
CA ALA A 23 9.73 -10.25 16.39
C ALA A 23 8.69 -10.01 17.50
N ALA A 24 8.06 -11.09 17.98
CA ALA A 24 7.05 -11.00 19.02
C ALA A 24 7.66 -10.36 20.26
N ALA A 25 6.97 -9.35 20.81
CA ALA A 25 7.32 -8.77 22.10
C ALA A 25 7.32 -9.87 23.18
N SER A 26 8.26 -9.79 24.12
CA SER A 26 8.28 -10.74 25.24
C SER A 26 7.08 -10.49 26.15
N ASP A 27 6.37 -11.55 26.55
CA ASP A 27 5.21 -11.48 27.45
C ASP A 27 5.58 -11.09 28.91
N MET A 28 6.83 -10.67 29.12
CA MET A 28 7.42 -10.39 30.43
C MET A 28 7.24 -8.93 30.87
N LEU A 29 7.04 -8.02 29.91
CA LEU A 29 6.93 -6.59 30.15
C LEU A 29 5.65 -6.06 29.50
N GLN A 30 4.72 -5.61 30.33
CA GLN A 30 3.53 -4.90 29.85
C GLN A 30 3.79 -3.40 29.86
N ILE A 31 3.38 -2.73 28.80
CA ILE A 31 3.49 -1.27 28.71
C ILE A 31 2.13 -0.64 28.50
N SER A 32 1.92 0.50 29.14
CA SER A 32 0.84 1.41 28.83
C SER A 32 1.45 2.77 28.52
N VAL A 33 1.01 3.36 27.42
CA VAL A 33 1.59 4.60 26.91
C VAL A 33 0.48 5.64 26.85
N SER A 34 0.79 6.86 27.27
CA SER A 34 -0.05 8.02 27.01
C SER A 34 0.77 9.14 26.40
N LEU A 35 0.15 9.91 25.50
CA LEU A 35 0.77 11.07 24.88
C LEU A 35 -0.13 12.28 25.13
N ASN A 36 0.43 13.35 25.68
CA ASN A 36 -0.28 14.54 26.16
C ASN A 36 -1.46 14.20 27.09
N GLY A 37 -1.28 13.22 27.97
CA GLY A 37 -2.30 12.74 28.90
C GLY A 37 -3.39 11.84 28.29
N THR A 38 -3.38 11.62 26.97
CA THR A 38 -4.34 10.71 26.30
C THR A 38 -3.74 9.31 26.21
N SER A 39 -4.42 8.30 26.75
CA SER A 39 -3.99 6.91 26.64
C SER A 39 -3.96 6.46 25.18
N ALA A 40 -2.86 5.83 24.77
CA ALA A 40 -2.69 5.26 23.44
C ALA A 40 -3.50 3.97 23.22
N ASP A 41 -4.02 3.36 24.29
CA ASP A 41 -4.77 2.11 24.26
C ASP A 41 -6.15 2.31 23.62
N GLY A 42 -6.29 1.87 22.36
CA GLY A 42 -7.53 1.95 21.58
C GLY A 42 -7.96 3.35 21.16
N ASN A 43 -7.27 4.42 21.60
CA ASN A 43 -7.63 5.80 21.26
C ASN A 43 -6.71 6.38 20.19
N THR A 44 -7.23 7.37 19.48
CA THR A 44 -6.42 8.20 18.59
C THR A 44 -5.74 9.31 19.40
N VAL A 45 -4.42 9.45 19.27
CA VAL A 45 -3.67 10.48 19.98
C VAL A 45 -3.22 11.58 19.03
N THR A 46 -3.42 12.84 19.41
CA THR A 46 -3.07 13.99 18.55
C THR A 46 -1.61 14.39 18.72
N ILE A 47 -0.90 14.55 17.60
CA ILE A 47 0.45 15.08 17.53
C ILE A 47 0.41 16.41 16.77
N ASP A 48 0.78 17.49 17.47
CA ASP A 48 0.95 18.82 16.90
C ASP A 48 2.46 19.09 16.72
N PRO A 49 2.99 19.09 15.49
CA PRO A 49 4.41 19.35 15.25
C PRO A 49 4.89 20.72 15.74
N GLY A 50 3.99 21.68 15.94
CA GLY A 50 4.33 23.00 16.46
C GLY A 50 4.53 23.04 17.98
N LYS A 51 4.33 21.91 18.69
CA LYS A 51 4.40 21.84 20.15
C LYS A 51 5.16 20.59 20.61
N PRO A 52 5.93 20.69 21.69
CA PRO A 52 6.47 19.51 22.34
C PRO A 52 5.33 18.64 22.85
N ALA A 53 5.50 17.33 22.77
CA ALA A 53 4.54 16.35 23.24
C ALA A 53 5.10 15.59 24.46
N GLU A 54 4.25 15.37 25.44
CA GLU A 54 4.61 14.64 26.65
C GLU A 54 4.24 13.16 26.51
N LEU A 55 5.23 12.29 26.37
CA LEU A 55 5.08 10.84 26.33
C LEU A 55 5.27 10.27 27.73
N THR A 56 4.23 9.68 28.30
CA THR A 56 4.32 8.93 29.55
C THR A 56 4.26 7.45 29.25
N VAL A 57 5.32 6.74 29.64
CA VAL A 57 5.45 5.29 29.53
C VAL A 57 5.35 4.69 30.92
N VAL A 58 4.41 3.77 31.06
CA VAL A 58 4.17 3.02 32.28
C VAL A 58 4.54 1.56 31.99
N ALA A 59 5.66 1.12 32.56
CA ALA A 59 6.18 -0.23 32.36
C ALA A 59 5.91 -1.08 33.62
N THR A 60 5.27 -2.22 33.43
CA THR A 60 4.99 -3.22 34.47
C THR A 60 5.78 -4.48 34.14
N ASN A 61 6.69 -4.87 35.03
CA ASN A 61 7.49 -6.08 34.87
C ASN A 61 6.91 -7.19 35.73
N ASP A 62 6.33 -8.20 35.08
CA ASP A 62 5.73 -9.35 35.75
C ASP A 62 6.73 -10.51 35.94
N SER A 63 7.95 -10.37 35.44
CA SER A 63 9.02 -11.36 35.60
C SER A 63 9.72 -11.27 36.96
N SER A 64 10.49 -12.32 37.26
CA SER A 64 11.32 -12.42 38.47
C SER A 64 12.69 -11.74 38.36
N GLY A 65 13.04 -11.21 37.19
CA GLY A 65 14.32 -10.54 36.91
C GLY A 65 14.18 -9.03 36.72
N VAL A 66 15.29 -8.30 36.79
CA VAL A 66 15.30 -6.86 36.46
C VAL A 66 15.30 -6.68 34.95
N VAL A 67 14.32 -5.96 34.41
CA VAL A 67 14.27 -5.60 32.99
C VAL A 67 14.98 -4.27 32.78
N ARG A 68 15.92 -4.25 31.82
CA ARG A 68 16.76 -3.09 31.49
C ARG A 68 16.25 -2.43 30.22
N VAL A 69 15.59 -1.29 30.36
CA VAL A 69 15.14 -0.47 29.22
C VAL A 69 16.25 0.46 28.81
N ARG A 70 16.47 0.60 27.50
CA ARG A 70 17.49 1.46 26.90
C ARG A 70 16.87 2.67 26.22
N SER A 71 15.87 2.45 25.38
CA SER A 71 15.23 3.51 24.60
C SER A 71 13.77 3.21 24.34
N VAL A 72 13.04 4.26 23.98
CA VAL A 72 11.66 4.18 23.52
C VAL A 72 11.65 4.62 22.07
N ARG A 73 11.06 3.80 21.20
CA ARG A 73 10.91 4.09 19.78
C ARG A 73 9.45 4.34 19.46
N VAL A 74 9.18 5.43 18.75
CA VAL A 74 7.86 5.77 18.23
C VAL A 74 7.94 5.77 16.71
N THR A 75 7.19 4.89 16.05
CA THR A 75 7.24 4.72 14.59
C THR A 75 5.85 4.90 14.00
N GLY A 76 5.71 5.75 12.98
CA GLY A 76 4.49 5.91 12.22
C GLY A 76 4.59 5.28 10.84
N VAL A 77 3.62 4.44 10.49
CA VAL A 77 3.60 3.65 9.26
C VAL A 77 2.31 3.92 8.50
N ALA A 78 2.40 4.04 7.17
CA ALA A 78 1.24 3.96 6.29
C ALA A 78 1.63 3.19 5.03
N LEU A 79 0.73 2.33 4.52
CA LEU A 79 0.96 1.52 3.32
C LEU A 79 2.27 0.71 3.38
N ALA A 80 2.58 0.13 4.55
CA ALA A 80 3.83 -0.58 4.85
C ALA A 80 5.13 0.25 4.71
N LEU A 81 5.03 1.58 4.63
CA LEU A 81 6.17 2.50 4.60
C LEU A 81 6.26 3.27 5.91
N THR A 82 7.47 3.34 6.47
CA THR A 82 7.75 4.17 7.65
C THR A 82 7.91 5.62 7.24
N PHE A 83 7.05 6.49 7.76
CA PHE A 83 7.11 7.94 7.48
C PHE A 83 7.92 8.69 8.52
N PHE A 84 7.89 8.23 9.76
CA PHE A 84 8.70 8.78 10.83
C PHE A 84 9.09 7.70 11.82
N SER A 85 10.26 7.86 12.42
CA SER A 85 10.74 7.02 13.52
C SER A 85 11.58 7.87 14.46
N TYR A 86 11.14 8.00 15.70
CA TYR A 86 11.85 8.72 16.75
C TYR A 86 12.34 7.69 17.77
N ASP A 87 13.66 7.62 17.95
CA ASP A 87 14.30 6.76 18.94
C ASP A 87 14.88 7.66 20.04
N THR A 88 14.32 7.60 21.24
CA THR A 88 14.77 8.40 22.39
C THR A 88 15.42 7.50 23.42
N THR A 89 16.71 7.71 23.65
CA THR A 89 17.46 6.98 24.67
C THR A 89 17.05 7.44 26.06
N MET A 90 16.48 6.52 26.84
CA MET A 90 16.10 6.74 28.22
C MET A 90 16.38 5.45 28.99
N PRO A 91 17.59 5.28 29.52
CA PRO A 91 17.93 4.09 30.28
C PRO A 91 17.21 4.11 31.63
N PHE A 92 16.43 3.07 31.92
CA PHE A 92 15.87 2.84 33.24
C PHE A 92 15.66 1.35 33.50
N ASP A 93 15.64 1.01 34.78
CA ASP A 93 15.44 -0.35 35.24
C ASP A 93 14.02 -0.51 35.77
N VAL A 94 13.37 -1.61 35.40
CA VAL A 94 12.11 -2.03 35.98
C VAL A 94 12.40 -3.25 36.86
N PRO A 95 12.40 -3.10 38.19
CA PRO A 95 12.62 -4.23 39.10
C PRO A 95 11.59 -5.34 38.89
N ALA A 96 11.90 -6.53 39.38
CA ALA A 96 10.97 -7.66 39.34
C ALA A 96 9.65 -7.31 40.05
N HIS A 97 8.52 -7.76 39.49
CA HIS A 97 7.17 -7.55 40.02
C HIS A 97 6.85 -6.09 40.36
N SER A 98 7.45 -5.14 39.64
CA SER A 98 7.36 -3.72 39.94
C SER A 98 6.89 -2.93 38.73
N LYS A 99 6.35 -1.74 39.01
CA LYS A 99 5.85 -0.80 38.02
C LYS A 99 6.64 0.50 38.09
N VAL A 100 7.10 0.98 36.93
CA VAL A 100 7.86 2.22 36.81
C VAL A 100 7.19 3.12 35.77
N THR A 101 6.97 4.38 36.14
CA THR A 101 6.45 5.41 35.25
C THR A 101 7.57 6.36 34.86
N ARG A 102 7.69 6.62 33.56
CA ARG A 102 8.66 7.55 32.97
C ARG A 102 7.95 8.51 32.02
N THR A 103 8.26 9.78 32.17
CA THR A 103 7.72 10.84 31.33
C THR A 103 8.84 11.47 30.53
N LEU A 104 8.64 11.61 29.24
CA LEU A 104 9.57 12.18 28.28
C LEU A 104 8.88 13.31 27.55
N VAL A 105 9.63 14.37 27.25
CA VAL A 105 9.17 15.42 26.34
C VAL A 105 9.82 15.15 25.00
N LEU A 106 8.99 14.87 23.99
CA LEU A 106 9.40 14.63 22.62
C LEU A 106 9.13 15.88 21.79
N ASP A 107 10.13 16.27 21.01
CA ASP A 107 9.97 17.31 20.00
C ASP A 107 9.68 16.65 18.65
N PHE A 108 8.52 16.96 18.09
CA PHE A 108 8.06 16.47 16.79
C PHE A 108 8.12 17.55 15.70
N GLY A 109 8.95 18.59 15.86
CA GLY A 109 9.06 19.70 14.89
C GLY A 109 9.19 19.26 13.43
N ASP A 110 10.02 18.25 13.15
CA ASP A 110 10.25 17.75 11.80
C ASP A 110 9.04 17.01 11.20
N LEU A 111 8.13 16.53 12.04
CA LEU A 111 6.97 15.75 11.63
C LEU A 111 6.01 16.56 10.73
N GLY A 112 6.00 17.88 10.88
CA GLY A 112 5.15 18.78 10.08
C GLY A 112 5.46 18.73 8.58
N GLY A 113 6.70 18.43 8.21
CA GLY A 113 7.14 18.21 6.83
C GLY A 113 7.12 16.74 6.39
N GLN A 114 6.89 15.79 7.29
CA GLN A 114 7.00 14.36 6.99
C GLN A 114 5.63 13.69 6.80
N ALA A 115 4.66 13.97 7.69
CA ALA A 115 3.39 13.28 7.71
C ALA A 115 2.19 14.22 7.99
N ILE A 116 1.00 13.78 7.60
CA ILE A 116 -0.28 14.46 7.87
C ILE A 116 -1.43 13.43 7.93
N GLY A 117 -2.39 13.66 8.82
CA GLY A 117 -3.60 12.84 8.95
C GLY A 117 -3.44 11.70 9.94
N LEU A 118 -4.29 10.68 9.80
CA LEU A 118 -4.26 9.50 10.67
C LEU A 118 -3.19 8.52 10.21
N LEU A 119 -2.27 8.16 11.11
CA LEU A 119 -1.23 7.18 10.89
C LEU A 119 -1.25 6.12 12.01
N PRO A 120 -1.30 4.82 11.66
CA PRO A 120 -0.89 3.76 12.56
C PRO A 120 0.49 4.06 13.14
N THR A 121 0.57 4.03 14.46
CA THR A 121 1.79 4.31 15.20
C THR A 121 2.05 3.19 16.18
N THR A 122 3.28 2.73 16.24
CA THR A 122 3.72 1.72 17.19
C THR A 122 4.72 2.35 18.15
N VAL A 123 4.51 2.16 19.44
CA VAL A 123 5.43 2.56 20.49
C VAL A 123 6.11 1.31 21.04
N GLU A 124 7.41 1.22 20.83
CA GLU A 124 8.24 0.10 21.26
C GLU A 124 9.14 0.53 22.41
N VAL A 125 9.23 -0.33 23.43
CA VAL A 125 10.24 -0.21 24.48
C VAL A 125 11.37 -1.16 24.15
N VAL A 126 12.57 -0.61 23.97
CA VAL A 126 13.74 -1.32 23.46
C VAL A 126 14.75 -1.55 24.58
N GLY A 127 15.24 -2.78 24.68
CA GLY A 127 16.19 -3.23 25.68
C GLY A 127 17.66 -2.93 25.35
N GLY A 128 18.55 -3.36 26.24
CA GLY A 128 20.00 -3.17 26.10
C GLY A 128 20.57 -3.77 24.81
N GLN A 129 20.04 -4.91 24.37
CA GLN A 129 20.49 -5.64 23.17
C GLN A 129 19.80 -5.17 21.87
N ARG A 130 19.01 -4.07 21.93
CA ARG A 130 18.14 -3.60 20.84
C ARG A 130 16.98 -4.54 20.52
N ASP A 131 16.68 -5.45 21.43
CA ASP A 131 15.51 -6.29 21.45
C ASP A 131 14.26 -5.48 21.83
N VAL A 132 13.14 -5.75 21.18
CA VAL A 132 11.85 -5.14 21.52
C VAL A 132 11.30 -5.88 22.74
N LEU A 133 11.30 -5.21 23.89
CA LEU A 133 10.84 -5.79 25.16
C LEU A 133 9.31 -5.81 25.22
N ALA A 134 8.69 -4.72 24.74
CA ALA A 134 7.25 -4.53 24.71
C ALA A 134 6.88 -3.58 23.57
N SER A 135 5.66 -3.71 23.05
CA SER A 135 5.12 -2.87 21.98
C SER A 135 3.66 -2.56 22.23
N THR A 136 3.19 -1.40 21.77
CA THR A 136 1.79 -1.00 21.77
C THR A 136 1.47 -0.28 20.48
N ASP A 137 0.41 -0.75 19.81
CA ASP A 137 -0.12 -0.11 18.62
C ASP A 137 -1.18 0.92 18.99
N THR A 138 -1.16 2.04 18.28
CA THR A 138 -2.10 3.14 18.44
C THR A 138 -2.31 3.86 17.11
N VAL A 139 -3.20 4.85 17.07
CA VAL A 139 -3.39 5.71 15.91
C VAL A 139 -3.01 7.13 16.30
N SER A 140 -2.10 7.74 15.55
CA SER A 140 -1.75 9.15 15.73
C SER A 140 -2.50 10.02 14.73
N ASP A 141 -3.14 11.10 15.19
CA ASP A 141 -3.61 12.21 14.36
C ASP A 141 -2.49 13.25 14.24
N VAL A 142 -1.75 13.21 13.13
CA VAL A 142 -0.64 14.11 12.86
C VAL A 142 -1.14 15.38 12.19
N ARG A 143 -0.97 16.53 12.86
CA ARG A 143 -1.34 17.85 12.35
C ARG A 143 -0.24 18.52 11.54
N GLY A 144 0.34 17.78 10.59
CA GLY A 144 1.36 18.32 9.69
C GLY A 144 0.77 19.12 8.53
N THR A 145 1.60 19.33 7.51
CA THR A 145 1.24 20.12 6.32
C THR A 145 0.84 19.23 5.13
N LEU A 146 0.00 19.75 4.23
CA LEU A 146 -0.35 19.05 2.98
C LEU A 146 0.86 18.88 2.04
N TRP A 147 1.89 19.73 2.22
CA TRP A 147 3.16 19.66 1.50
C TRP A 147 4.16 18.70 2.13
N SER A 148 3.75 17.92 3.12
CA SER A 148 4.57 16.88 3.72
C SER A 148 4.93 15.79 2.71
N VAL A 149 5.97 14.99 3.02
CA VAL A 149 6.38 13.84 2.19
C VAL A 149 5.20 12.91 1.93
N TYR A 150 4.40 12.60 2.95
CA TYR A 150 3.18 11.79 2.79
C TYR A 150 2.12 12.45 1.89
N GLY A 151 1.86 13.75 2.06
CA GLY A 151 0.91 14.49 1.22
C GLY A 151 1.34 14.54 -0.25
N MET A 152 2.62 14.83 -0.50
CA MET A 152 3.20 14.84 -1.86
C MET A 152 3.19 13.46 -2.50
N PHE A 153 3.45 12.40 -1.71
CA PHE A 153 3.32 11.03 -2.18
C PHE A 153 1.89 10.72 -2.61
N GLY A 154 0.89 11.10 -1.81
CA GLY A 154 -0.52 10.98 -2.17
C GLY A 154 -0.88 11.75 -3.44
N LEU A 155 -0.38 12.98 -3.59
CA LEU A 155 -0.60 13.81 -4.78
C LEU A 155 0.01 13.18 -6.04
N ALA A 156 1.25 12.69 -5.96
CA ALA A 156 1.92 12.00 -7.06
C ALA A 156 1.14 10.75 -7.49
N LEU A 157 0.68 9.94 -6.53
CA LEU A 157 -0.17 8.79 -6.80
C LEU A 157 -1.50 9.17 -7.43
N LEU A 158 -2.12 10.27 -7.00
CA LEU A 158 -3.34 10.79 -7.60
C LEU A 158 -3.12 11.17 -9.07
N VAL A 159 -2.05 11.91 -9.38
CA VAL A 159 -1.71 12.28 -10.77
C VAL A 159 -1.49 11.04 -11.63
N LEU A 160 -0.70 10.06 -11.15
CA LEU A 160 -0.46 8.82 -11.87
C LEU A 160 -1.76 8.02 -12.09
N THR A 161 -2.65 8.00 -11.11
CA THR A 161 -3.96 7.33 -11.21
C THR A 161 -4.85 8.01 -12.24
N VAL A 162 -4.91 9.35 -12.24
CA VAL A 162 -5.64 10.13 -13.24
C VAL A 162 -5.09 9.86 -14.64
N LEU A 163 -3.76 9.86 -14.81
CA LEU A 163 -3.13 9.52 -16.08
C LEU A 163 -3.44 8.08 -16.52
N ALA A 164 -3.43 7.12 -15.59
CA ALA A 164 -3.81 5.74 -15.88
C ALA A 164 -5.24 5.65 -16.42
N TRP A 165 -6.20 6.31 -15.77
CA TRP A 165 -7.58 6.42 -16.24
C TRP A 165 -7.69 7.11 -17.60
N LEU A 166 -7.05 8.26 -17.78
CA LEU A 166 -7.05 9.00 -19.05
C LEU A 166 -6.51 8.14 -20.19
N THR A 167 -5.40 7.43 -19.99
CA THR A 167 -4.85 6.56 -21.04
C THR A 167 -5.79 5.40 -21.38
N ALA A 168 -6.54 4.88 -20.40
CA ALA A 168 -7.53 3.83 -20.62
C ALA A 168 -8.74 4.36 -21.40
N PHE A 169 -9.25 5.54 -21.03
CA PHE A 169 -10.35 6.21 -21.72
C PHE A 169 -9.98 6.67 -23.13
N ILE A 170 -8.79 7.25 -23.34
CA ILE A 170 -8.30 7.63 -24.67
C ILE A 170 -8.16 6.39 -25.56
N ALA A 171 -7.67 5.27 -25.04
CA ALA A 171 -7.57 4.03 -25.81
C ALA A 171 -8.95 3.47 -26.19
N MET A 172 -9.95 3.62 -25.31
CA MET A 172 -11.34 3.29 -25.59
C MET A 172 -11.92 4.19 -26.69
N ALA A 173 -11.77 5.51 -26.55
CA ALA A 173 -12.26 6.50 -27.51
C ALA A 173 -11.61 6.35 -28.89
N ARG A 174 -10.33 5.94 -28.95
CA ARG A 174 -9.61 5.67 -30.21
C ARG A 174 -9.89 4.28 -30.80
N HIS A 175 -10.80 3.50 -30.22
CA HIS A 175 -11.08 2.11 -30.58
C HIS A 175 -9.81 1.21 -30.66
N ARG A 176 -8.76 1.53 -29.90
CA ARG A 176 -7.49 0.79 -29.88
C ARG A 176 -7.40 -0.24 -28.75
N LEU A 177 -8.54 -0.64 -28.21
CA LEU A 177 -8.58 -1.69 -27.19
C LEU A 177 -8.27 -3.05 -27.84
N SER A 178 -7.54 -3.89 -27.12
CA SER A 178 -7.24 -5.23 -27.64
C SER A 178 -8.54 -6.05 -27.77
N PRO A 179 -8.67 -6.90 -28.81
CA PRO A 179 -9.83 -7.79 -28.93
C PRO A 179 -9.92 -8.78 -27.76
N ASN A 180 -8.81 -9.09 -27.08
CA ASN A 180 -8.82 -9.91 -25.89
C ASN A 180 -9.36 -9.13 -24.67
N ARG A 181 -10.49 -9.60 -24.11
CA ARG A 181 -11.14 -9.04 -22.92
C ARG A 181 -10.22 -8.99 -21.70
N TRP A 182 -9.34 -9.98 -21.53
CA TRP A 182 -8.43 -10.07 -20.39
C TRP A 182 -7.32 -9.01 -20.44
N ARG A 183 -6.79 -8.74 -21.64
CA ARG A 183 -5.79 -7.68 -21.83
C ARG A 183 -6.38 -6.29 -21.59
N ARG A 184 -7.66 -6.07 -21.91
CA ARG A 184 -8.38 -4.86 -21.56
C ARG A 184 -8.58 -4.77 -20.05
N ALA A 185 -9.08 -5.84 -19.42
CA ALA A 185 -9.27 -5.90 -17.97
C ALA A 185 -7.99 -5.57 -17.19
N LEU A 186 -6.85 -6.13 -17.58
CA LEU A 186 -5.53 -5.83 -16.97
C LEU A 186 -5.10 -4.36 -17.12
N ARG A 187 -5.51 -3.67 -18.19
CA ARG A 187 -5.21 -2.24 -18.36
C ARG A 187 -5.96 -1.39 -17.33
N PHE A 188 -7.25 -1.66 -17.12
CA PHE A 188 -8.07 -0.94 -16.15
C PHE A 188 -7.78 -1.37 -14.70
N LEU A 189 -7.29 -2.58 -14.48
CA LEU A 189 -6.84 -3.06 -13.17
C LEU A 189 -5.82 -2.10 -12.54
N SER A 190 -4.83 -1.65 -13.33
CA SER A 190 -3.80 -0.70 -12.83
C SER A 190 -4.40 0.61 -12.34
N ALA A 191 -5.39 1.14 -13.06
CA ALA A 191 -6.11 2.35 -12.65
C ALA A 191 -6.98 2.11 -11.41
N GLY A 192 -7.61 0.94 -11.30
CA GLY A 192 -8.39 0.54 -10.12
C GLY A 192 -7.54 0.41 -8.86
N VAL A 193 -6.35 -0.20 -8.95
CA VAL A 193 -5.39 -0.27 -7.83
C VAL A 193 -4.97 1.14 -7.40
N GLY A 194 -4.63 2.00 -8.36
CA GLY A 194 -4.29 3.40 -8.10
C GLY A 194 -5.42 4.14 -7.37
N THR A 195 -6.68 3.96 -7.82
CA THR A 195 -7.85 4.55 -7.16
C THR A 195 -8.01 4.08 -5.72
N GLY A 196 -7.81 2.80 -5.45
CA GLY A 196 -7.87 2.26 -4.08
C GLY A 196 -6.81 2.87 -3.17
N LEU A 197 -5.55 2.95 -3.63
CA LEU A 197 -4.45 3.56 -2.86
C LEU A 197 -4.71 5.04 -2.60
N VAL A 198 -5.14 5.79 -3.61
CA VAL A 198 -5.48 7.22 -3.48
C VAL A 198 -6.64 7.39 -2.49
N ALA A 199 -7.64 6.52 -2.51
CA ALA A 199 -8.76 6.58 -1.57
C ALA A 199 -8.29 6.38 -0.12
N VAL A 200 -7.47 5.38 0.16
CA VAL A 200 -6.92 5.12 1.50
C VAL A 200 -6.14 6.32 2.01
N ILE A 201 -5.24 6.89 1.20
CA ILE A 201 -4.47 8.08 1.57
C ILE A 201 -5.41 9.27 1.81
N THR A 202 -6.39 9.48 0.93
CA THR A 202 -7.34 10.58 1.06
C THR A 202 -8.14 10.47 2.36
N LEU A 203 -8.64 9.27 2.70
CA LEU A 203 -9.35 9.02 3.95
C LEU A 203 -8.47 9.25 5.19
N SER A 204 -7.19 8.88 5.12
CA SER A 204 -6.19 9.13 6.16
C SER A 204 -5.95 10.62 6.36
N VAL A 205 -5.69 11.37 5.29
CA VAL A 205 -5.44 12.83 5.32
C VAL A 205 -6.68 13.60 5.79
N LEU A 206 -7.87 13.19 5.36
CA LEU A 206 -9.15 13.75 5.81
C LEU A 206 -9.54 13.32 7.23
N ARG A 207 -8.72 12.50 7.89
CA ARG A 207 -8.93 12.01 9.27
C ARG A 207 -10.21 11.21 9.45
N LEU A 208 -10.62 10.50 8.41
CA LEU A 208 -11.81 9.65 8.45
C LEU A 208 -11.46 8.24 8.88
N VAL A 209 -10.39 7.67 8.33
CA VAL A 209 -10.01 6.27 8.55
C VAL A 209 -8.49 6.12 8.52
N PRO A 210 -7.87 5.45 9.51
CA PRO A 210 -6.44 5.18 9.48
C PRO A 210 -6.10 4.15 8.38
N PRO A 211 -4.94 4.29 7.71
CA PRO A 211 -4.46 3.35 6.69
C PRO A 211 -3.90 2.07 7.34
N ALA A 212 -4.76 1.33 8.03
CA ALA A 212 -4.43 0.04 8.62
C ALA A 212 -4.61 -1.09 7.59
N PRO A 213 -3.78 -2.17 7.62
CA PRO A 213 -3.86 -3.26 6.65
C PRO A 213 -5.26 -3.89 6.54
N ALA A 214 -5.99 -3.96 7.66
CA ALA A 214 -7.35 -4.50 7.73
C ALA A 214 -8.36 -3.71 6.88
N ILE A 215 -8.10 -2.42 6.61
CA ILE A 215 -8.98 -1.55 5.82
C ILE A 215 -8.39 -1.28 4.44
N GLU A 216 -7.08 -1.03 4.38
CA GLU A 216 -6.36 -0.78 3.14
C GLU A 216 -6.54 -1.91 2.13
N ILE A 217 -6.30 -3.16 2.54
CA ILE A 217 -6.30 -4.31 1.63
C ILE A 217 -7.69 -4.49 0.98
N PRO A 218 -8.81 -4.53 1.73
CA PRO A 218 -10.13 -4.63 1.12
C PRO A 218 -10.48 -3.45 0.20
N VAL A 219 -10.11 -2.22 0.57
CA VAL A 219 -10.40 -1.03 -0.25
C VAL A 219 -9.64 -1.08 -1.57
N VAL A 220 -8.36 -1.41 -1.54
CA VAL A 220 -7.52 -1.52 -2.73
C VAL A 220 -7.99 -2.67 -3.62
N LEU A 221 -8.26 -3.85 -3.05
CA LEU A 221 -8.78 -5.00 -3.79
C LEU A 221 -10.16 -4.74 -4.39
N GLY A 222 -11.05 -4.06 -3.67
CA GLY A 222 -12.37 -3.67 -4.14
C GLY A 222 -12.28 -2.73 -5.35
N ALA A 223 -11.48 -1.67 -5.25
CA ALA A 223 -11.25 -0.73 -6.35
C ALA A 223 -10.59 -1.40 -7.57
N ALA A 224 -9.62 -2.29 -7.33
CA ALA A 224 -8.98 -3.09 -8.36
C ALA A 224 -9.99 -4.01 -9.08
N ALA A 225 -10.87 -4.68 -8.33
CA ALA A 225 -11.92 -5.53 -8.89
C ALA A 225 -12.92 -4.72 -9.74
N ILE A 226 -13.32 -3.53 -9.28
CA ILE A 226 -14.18 -2.62 -10.05
C ILE A 226 -13.49 -2.20 -11.36
N GLY A 227 -12.22 -1.79 -11.30
CA GLY A 227 -11.44 -1.45 -12.48
C GLY A 227 -11.35 -2.62 -13.46
N LEU A 228 -11.07 -3.82 -12.97
CA LEU A 228 -11.02 -5.05 -13.76
C LEU A 228 -12.37 -5.33 -14.46
N LEU A 229 -13.48 -5.24 -13.72
CA LEU A 229 -14.83 -5.43 -14.25
C LEU A 229 -15.16 -4.43 -15.34
N LEU A 230 -14.86 -3.13 -15.12
CA LEU A 230 -15.03 -2.09 -16.13
C LEU A 230 -14.22 -2.40 -17.39
N GLY A 231 -12.95 -2.80 -17.22
CA GLY A 231 -12.10 -3.20 -18.34
C GLY A 231 -12.58 -4.45 -19.06
N TYR A 232 -13.23 -5.40 -18.37
CA TYR A 232 -13.80 -6.61 -18.96
C TYR A 232 -15.09 -6.34 -19.74
N LEU A 233 -15.95 -5.46 -19.22
CA LEU A 233 -17.26 -5.13 -19.79
C LEU A 233 -17.19 -4.09 -20.92
N THR A 234 -16.05 -3.44 -21.16
CA THR A 234 -15.93 -2.47 -22.26
C THR A 234 -16.29 -3.07 -23.65
N PRO A 235 -16.89 -2.28 -24.56
CA PRO A 235 -17.35 -2.79 -25.86
C PRO A 235 -16.21 -3.36 -26.73
N HIS A 236 -16.54 -4.27 -27.66
CA HIS A 236 -15.58 -4.73 -28.66
C HIS A 236 -15.24 -3.59 -29.64
N PRO A 237 -13.96 -3.44 -30.05
CA PRO A 237 -13.63 -2.63 -31.21
C PRO A 237 -14.38 -3.20 -32.43
N ALA A 238 -15.01 -2.33 -33.23
CA ALA A 238 -15.65 -2.74 -34.47
C ALA A 238 -14.63 -3.41 -35.40
N PRO A 239 -15.00 -4.48 -36.13
CA PRO A 239 -14.11 -5.05 -37.13
C PRO A 239 -13.70 -3.98 -38.14
N PRO A 240 -12.45 -4.01 -38.65
CA PRO A 240 -12.05 -3.11 -39.72
C PRO A 240 -13.05 -3.25 -40.87
N PRO A 241 -13.40 -2.14 -41.55
CA PRO A 241 -14.28 -2.21 -42.71
C PRO A 241 -13.71 -3.24 -43.69
N PRO A 242 -14.57 -4.07 -44.30
CA PRO A 242 -14.11 -5.03 -45.30
C PRO A 242 -13.28 -4.29 -46.35
N PRO A 243 -12.22 -4.90 -46.89
CA PRO A 243 -11.47 -4.29 -47.98
C PRO A 243 -12.49 -3.87 -49.04
N SER A 244 -12.49 -2.59 -49.41
CA SER A 244 -13.28 -2.15 -50.54
C SER A 244 -12.84 -2.99 -51.72
N THR A 245 -13.72 -3.87 -52.21
CA THR A 245 -13.61 -4.43 -53.55
C THR A 245 -13.70 -3.21 -54.46
N ARG A 246 -12.57 -2.60 -54.76
CA ARG A 246 -12.46 -1.77 -55.95
C ARG A 246 -12.71 -2.76 -57.07
N ASP A 247 -13.84 -2.62 -57.76
CA ASP A 247 -14.13 -3.34 -59.02
C ASP A 247 -13.09 -3.01 -60.12
N ASP A 248 -12.08 -2.19 -59.80
CA ASP A 248 -10.97 -1.79 -60.68
C ASP A 248 -9.67 -2.59 -60.43
N ASP A 249 -9.68 -3.73 -59.73
CA ASP A 249 -8.51 -4.62 -59.63
C ASP A 249 -8.55 -5.69 -60.74
N PRO A 250 -7.76 -5.56 -61.83
CA PRO A 250 -7.74 -6.53 -62.93
C PRO A 250 -7.01 -7.84 -62.58
N THR A 251 -6.69 -8.07 -61.31
CA THR A 251 -6.00 -9.29 -60.88
C THR A 251 -6.97 -10.47 -60.89
N ILE A 252 -6.96 -11.21 -62.01
CA ILE A 252 -7.65 -12.47 -62.25
C ILE A 252 -7.58 -13.38 -61.00
N ALA A 253 -8.74 -13.71 -60.44
CA ALA A 253 -8.87 -14.74 -59.42
C ALA A 253 -8.43 -16.09 -60.02
N MET A 254 -7.18 -16.49 -59.77
CA MET A 254 -6.74 -17.85 -60.06
C MET A 254 -7.40 -18.82 -59.10
N HIS A 255 -8.52 -19.41 -59.52
CA HIS A 255 -9.03 -20.64 -58.92
C HIS A 255 -8.03 -21.76 -59.22
N THR A 256 -7.16 -22.09 -58.26
CA THR A 256 -6.41 -23.35 -58.30
C THR A 256 -7.39 -24.49 -58.02
N GLN A 257 -8.04 -24.98 -59.06
CA GLN A 257 -8.80 -26.22 -59.01
C GLN A 257 -7.79 -27.36 -58.80
N ARG A 258 -7.88 -28.02 -57.63
CA ARG A 258 -7.04 -29.16 -57.27
C ARG A 258 -7.32 -30.29 -58.25
N PHE A 259 -6.33 -30.63 -59.09
CA PHE A 259 -6.38 -31.80 -59.97
C PHE A 259 -6.32 -33.05 -59.09
N ASP A 260 -7.44 -33.77 -58.95
CA ASP A 260 -7.45 -35.12 -58.38
C ASP A 260 -6.94 -36.12 -59.43
N HIS A 261 -5.80 -36.73 -59.15
CA HIS A 261 -5.31 -37.89 -59.88
C HIS A 261 -5.95 -39.15 -59.29
N THR A 262 -7.14 -39.52 -59.77
CA THR A 262 -7.65 -40.88 -59.62
C THR A 262 -7.44 -41.64 -60.93
N THR A 263 -6.46 -42.53 -60.88
CA THR A 263 -6.02 -43.49 -61.89
C THR A 263 -7.19 -44.21 -62.57
N GLN A 264 -7.22 -44.15 -63.90
CA GLN A 264 -8.01 -45.04 -64.76
C GLN A 264 -7.50 -46.48 -64.61
N GLU A 265 -8.31 -47.38 -64.07
CA GLU A 265 -8.18 -48.81 -64.36
C GLU A 265 -8.87 -49.10 -65.69
N PHE A 266 -8.07 -49.48 -66.69
CA PHE A 266 -8.53 -50.05 -67.94
C PHE A 266 -8.96 -51.50 -67.73
N ALA A 267 -10.12 -51.86 -68.26
CA ALA A 267 -10.53 -53.22 -68.58
C ALA A 267 -10.42 -53.43 -70.10
#